data_AF-A0A2T0KZ31-F1
#
_entry.id   AF-A0A2T0KZ31-F1
#
_cell.length_a   1.000
_cell.length_b   1.000
_cell.length_c   1.000
_cell.angle_alpha   90.00
_cell.angle_beta   90.00
_cell.angle_gamma   90.00
#
_symmetry.space_group_name_H-M   'P 1'
#
loop_
_entity.id
_entity.type
_entity.pdbx_description
1 polymer ?
#
loop_
_entity_poly.entity_id
_entity_poly.type
_entity_poly.pdbx_seq_one_letter_code
_entity_poly.pdbx_strand_id
1 'polypeptide(L)'
;MTNARLIQRRFTNPISTAPALGEAFDSNSFADVTIPVSLLAGEADVAAPVATNIHRIAGSQPNTHVEMVPGASHYTFLDTCLAEVVAHLADICQDGPGVDRDAVHALATDRAIRFFSATLPARRR
;
A
#
# COMPACT_ATOMS: atom_id res chain seq x y z
N MET A 1 27.90 1.74 -11.52
CA MET A 1 26.46 1.49 -11.76
C MET A 1 25.84 1.13 -10.43
N THR A 2 25.01 2.00 -9.85
CA THR A 2 24.50 1.86 -8.47
C THR A 2 23.46 0.73 -8.39
N ASN A 3 23.48 -0.05 -7.30
CA ASN A 3 22.61 -1.20 -7.07
C ASN A 3 21.10 -0.90 -7.24
N ALA A 4 20.66 0.33 -6.98
CA ALA A 4 19.28 0.77 -7.15
C ALA A 4 18.77 0.58 -8.60
N ARG A 5 19.57 0.95 -9.61
CA ARG A 5 19.20 0.79 -11.03
C ARG A 5 19.08 -0.67 -11.45
N LEU A 6 19.80 -1.58 -10.81
CA LEU A 6 19.72 -3.02 -11.12
C LEU A 6 18.45 -3.66 -10.56
N ILE A 7 17.99 -3.23 -9.39
CA ILE A 7 16.74 -3.71 -8.76
C ILE A 7 15.51 -3.26 -9.57
N GLN A 8 15.50 -1.99 -10.00
CA GLN A 8 14.44 -1.41 -10.87
C GLN A 8 14.25 -2.13 -12.21
N ARG A 9 15.28 -2.83 -12.71
CA ARG A 9 15.20 -3.55 -13.99
C ARG A 9 14.45 -4.88 -13.88
N ARG A 10 14.20 -5.39 -12.67
CA ARG A 10 13.51 -6.66 -12.42
C ARG A 10 12.12 -6.49 -11.83
N PHE A 11 11.88 -5.40 -11.10
CA PHE A 11 10.56 -5.04 -10.57
C PHE A 11 10.17 -3.68 -11.14
N THR A 12 9.13 -3.64 -11.99
CA THR A 12 8.82 -2.46 -12.80
C THR A 12 7.61 -1.67 -12.31
N ASN A 13 6.80 -2.21 -11.38
CA ASN A 13 5.50 -1.64 -11.01
C ASN A 13 5.11 -2.03 -9.57
N PRO A 14 5.80 -1.56 -8.52
CA PRO A 14 5.46 -1.93 -7.14
C PRO A 14 4.13 -1.34 -6.68
N ILE A 15 3.40 -2.14 -5.89
CA ILE A 15 2.24 -1.71 -5.11
C ILE A 15 2.58 -1.94 -3.63
N SER A 16 2.24 -0.99 -2.76
CA SER A 16 2.33 -1.16 -1.32
C SER A 16 1.02 -0.77 -0.64
N THR A 17 0.46 -1.69 0.15
CA THR A 17 -0.77 -1.52 0.92
C THR A 17 -0.44 -1.33 2.39
N ALA A 18 -0.99 -0.29 3.01
CA ALA A 18 -0.68 0.17 4.35
C ALA A 18 0.85 0.21 4.63
N PRO A 19 1.65 0.90 3.79
CA PRO A 19 3.10 0.92 3.98
C PRO A 19 3.45 1.51 5.33
N ALA A 20 4.33 0.83 6.07
CA ALA A 20 4.91 1.30 7.33
C ALA A 20 6.38 1.71 7.14
N LEU A 21 7.01 2.17 8.23
CA LEU A 21 8.40 2.60 8.30
C LEU A 21 8.74 3.78 7.38
N GLY A 22 7.77 4.65 7.07
CA GLY A 22 8.05 5.86 6.30
C GLY A 22 9.10 6.75 6.96
N GLU A 23 9.16 6.73 8.29
CA GLU A 23 10.15 7.45 9.12
C GLU A 23 11.61 7.01 8.90
N ALA A 24 11.83 5.82 8.33
CA ALA A 24 13.17 5.35 7.98
C ALA A 24 13.75 5.99 6.71
N PHE A 25 12.93 6.61 5.87
CA PHE A 25 13.34 7.15 4.56
C PHE A 25 13.52 8.66 4.56
N ASP A 26 14.70 9.16 4.18
CA ASP A 26 14.92 10.58 3.94
C ASP A 26 14.41 11.05 2.56
N SER A 27 14.58 12.33 2.24
CA SER A 27 14.14 12.92 0.97
C SER A 27 14.86 12.34 -0.26
N ASN A 28 15.99 11.66 -0.08
CA ASN A 28 16.81 11.13 -1.17
C ASN A 28 16.66 9.61 -1.34
N SER A 29 15.98 8.94 -0.41
CA SER A 29 15.87 7.48 -0.34
C SER A 29 15.28 6.85 -1.61
N PHE A 30 14.43 7.59 -2.33
CA PHE A 30 13.81 7.15 -3.58
C PHE A 30 14.22 7.95 -4.81
N ALA A 31 15.25 8.80 -4.74
CA ALA A 31 15.64 9.68 -5.84
C ALA A 31 15.98 8.94 -7.15
N ASP A 32 16.49 7.71 -7.04
CA ASP A 32 16.82 6.84 -8.18
C ASP A 32 15.64 5.94 -8.63
N VAL A 33 14.50 5.98 -7.93
CA VAL A 33 13.30 5.22 -8.29
C VAL A 33 12.48 6.02 -9.28
N THR A 34 12.45 5.61 -10.55
CA THR A 34 11.76 6.38 -11.61
C THR A 34 10.53 5.68 -12.19
N ILE A 35 10.35 4.41 -11.84
CA ILE A 35 9.19 3.60 -12.22
C ILE A 35 7.92 4.06 -11.47
N PRO A 36 6.71 3.87 -12.04
CA PRO A 36 5.47 4.14 -11.32
C PRO A 36 5.33 3.31 -10.05
N VAL A 37 4.85 3.92 -8.97
CA VAL A 37 4.57 3.25 -7.68
C VAL A 37 3.12 3.51 -7.28
N SER A 38 2.40 2.49 -6.81
CA SER A 38 1.06 2.66 -6.25
C SER A 38 1.09 2.42 -4.74
N LEU A 39 0.59 3.39 -3.97
CA LEU A 39 0.42 3.30 -2.53
C LEU A 39 -1.08 3.36 -2.20
N LEU A 40 -1.50 2.54 -1.24
CA LEU A 40 -2.86 2.49 -0.71
C LEU A 40 -2.78 2.39 0.81
N ALA A 41 -3.55 3.16 1.56
CA ALA A 41 -3.64 3.01 3.02
C ALA A 41 -5.02 3.43 3.54
N GLY A 42 -5.33 3.05 4.77
CA GLY A 42 -6.53 3.50 5.46
C GLY A 42 -6.34 4.86 6.13
N GLU A 43 -7.37 5.70 6.15
CA GLU A 43 -7.32 7.01 6.81
C GLU A 43 -7.26 6.91 8.34
N ALA A 44 -7.78 5.82 8.90
CA ALA A 44 -7.78 5.55 10.34
C ALA A 44 -6.62 4.65 10.76
N ASP A 45 -5.57 4.54 9.94
CA ASP A 45 -4.38 3.75 10.25
C ASP A 45 -3.57 4.39 11.39
N VAL A 46 -3.69 3.82 12.59
CA VAL A 46 -2.91 4.22 13.78
C VAL A 46 -1.67 3.36 14.00
N ALA A 47 -1.58 2.19 13.37
CA ALA A 47 -0.41 1.30 13.51
C ALA A 47 0.74 1.78 12.61
N ALA A 48 0.40 2.32 11.44
CA ALA A 48 1.27 3.07 10.55
C ALA A 48 0.66 4.45 10.26
N PRO A 49 0.77 5.42 11.19
CA PRO A 49 0.18 6.75 11.04
C PRO A 49 0.45 7.39 9.69
N VAL A 50 -0.62 7.84 9.02
CA VAL A 50 -0.57 8.26 7.60
C VAL A 50 0.47 9.35 7.33
N ALA A 51 0.64 10.29 8.26
CA ALA A 51 1.56 11.42 8.15
C ALA A 51 3.03 10.98 8.15
N THR A 52 3.41 10.03 9.02
CA THR A 52 4.79 9.57 9.15
C THR A 52 5.12 8.41 8.20
N ASN A 53 4.11 7.81 7.57
CA ASN A 53 4.24 6.65 6.72
C ASN A 53 3.91 6.94 5.25
N ILE A 54 2.70 6.60 4.79
CA ILE A 54 2.34 6.71 3.37
C ILE A 54 2.58 8.12 2.79
N HIS A 55 2.23 9.19 3.52
CA HIS A 55 2.44 10.55 3.04
C HIS A 55 3.92 10.92 2.98
N ARG A 56 4.73 10.45 3.94
CA ARG A 56 6.18 10.67 3.92
C ARG A 56 6.84 9.95 2.75
N ILE A 57 6.46 8.68 2.50
CA ILE A 57 6.94 7.89 1.36
C ILE A 57 6.52 8.55 0.05
N ALA A 58 5.24 8.94 -0.08
CA ALA A 58 4.75 9.61 -1.28
C ALA A 58 5.44 10.95 -1.53
N GLY A 59 5.80 11.69 -0.48
CA GLY A 59 6.52 12.96 -0.59
C GLY A 59 7.96 12.83 -1.07
N SER A 60 8.61 11.69 -0.87
CA SER A 60 9.98 11.43 -1.33
C SER A 60 10.07 10.55 -2.58
N GLN A 61 8.98 9.89 -2.97
CA GLN A 61 8.91 9.01 -4.14
C GLN A 61 8.32 9.72 -5.38
N PRO A 62 9.12 10.02 -6.41
CA PRO A 62 8.57 10.51 -7.68
C PRO A 62 7.65 9.46 -8.34
N ASN A 63 6.68 9.91 -9.15
CA ASN A 63 5.74 9.03 -9.89
C ASN A 63 4.89 8.10 -9.00
N THR A 64 4.41 8.61 -7.87
CA THR A 64 3.54 7.88 -6.94
C THR A 64 2.06 8.15 -7.20
N HIS A 65 1.24 7.09 -7.18
CA HIS A 65 -0.21 7.16 -7.09
C HIS A 65 -0.65 6.79 -5.67
N VAL A 66 -1.23 7.72 -4.93
CA VAL A 66 -1.74 7.49 -3.57
C VAL A 66 -3.26 7.37 -3.60
N GLU A 67 -3.79 6.39 -2.87
CA GLU A 67 -5.22 6.29 -2.56
C GLU A 67 -5.38 6.06 -1.06
N MET A 68 -6.31 6.80 -0.46
CA MET A 68 -6.65 6.69 0.96
C MET A 68 -8.06 6.12 1.08
N VAL A 69 -8.24 5.12 1.94
CA VAL A 69 -9.52 4.45 2.16
C VAL A 69 -10.16 5.00 3.44
N PRO A 70 -11.29 5.71 3.35
CA PRO A 70 -11.95 6.30 4.51
C PRO A 70 -12.30 5.25 5.57
N GLY A 71 -11.99 5.56 6.83
CA GLY A 71 -12.31 4.72 8.00
C GLY A 71 -11.49 3.43 8.14
N ALA A 72 -10.87 2.91 7.06
CA ALA A 72 -10.05 1.71 7.13
C ALA A 72 -8.83 1.91 8.05
N SER A 73 -8.45 0.86 8.75
CA SER A 73 -7.27 0.79 9.61
C SER A 73 -6.12 0.07 8.89
N HIS A 74 -4.97 -0.06 9.56
CA HIS A 74 -3.87 -0.90 9.09
C HIS A 74 -4.31 -2.34 8.83
N TYR A 75 -5.05 -2.90 9.78
CA TYR A 75 -5.38 -4.32 9.82
C TYR A 75 -6.57 -4.67 8.92
N THR A 76 -7.29 -3.66 8.43
CA THR A 76 -8.35 -3.84 7.43
C THR A 76 -7.81 -4.48 6.14
N PHE A 77 -6.51 -4.33 5.84
CA PHE A 77 -5.87 -4.95 4.68
C PHE A 77 -5.37 -6.39 4.93
N LEU A 78 -5.50 -6.91 6.15
CA LEU A 78 -5.30 -8.34 6.44
C LEU A 78 -6.54 -9.12 6.05
N ASP A 79 -6.35 -10.41 5.77
CA ASP A 79 -7.44 -11.33 5.44
C ASP A 79 -8.53 -11.33 6.53
N THR A 80 -9.75 -11.71 6.15
CA THR A 80 -10.84 -11.84 7.09
C THR A 80 -10.49 -12.91 8.13
N CYS A 81 -10.53 -12.52 9.41
CA CYS A 81 -10.17 -13.42 10.49
C CYS A 81 -11.11 -14.62 10.56
N LEU A 82 -10.57 -15.77 10.97
CA LEU A 82 -11.38 -16.92 11.35
C LEU A 82 -12.26 -16.58 12.56
N ALA A 83 -13.50 -17.07 12.57
CA ALA A 83 -14.50 -16.72 13.59
C ALA A 83 -14.02 -17.01 15.01
N GLU A 84 -13.21 -18.06 15.19
CA GLU A 84 -12.68 -18.52 16.46
C GLU A 84 -11.68 -17.55 17.09
N VAL A 85 -11.04 -16.67 16.31
CA VAL A 85 -10.01 -15.75 16.81
C VAL A 85 -10.49 -14.30 16.96
N VAL A 86 -11.65 -13.95 16.40
CA VAL A 86 -12.16 -12.56 16.37
C VAL A 86 -12.26 -11.96 17.78
N ALA A 87 -12.78 -12.72 18.75
CA ALA A 87 -12.94 -12.23 20.12
C ALA A 87 -11.61 -12.02 20.86
N HIS A 88 -10.56 -12.74 20.46
CA HIS A 88 -9.24 -12.67 21.08
C HIS A 88 -8.32 -11.63 20.43
N LEU A 89 -8.59 -11.27 19.18
CA LEU A 89 -7.79 -10.36 18.36
C LEU A 89 -8.65 -9.21 17.83
N ALA A 90 -9.53 -8.66 18.65
CA ALA A 90 -10.50 -7.63 18.23
C ALA A 90 -9.83 -6.44 17.55
N ASP A 91 -8.69 -5.95 18.06
CA ASP A 91 -7.93 -4.83 17.48
C ASP A 91 -7.46 -5.06 16.03
N ILE A 92 -7.36 -6.32 15.60
CA ILE A 92 -6.94 -6.73 14.24
C ILE A 92 -8.16 -7.18 13.41
N CYS A 93 -9.09 -7.87 14.05
CA CYS A 93 -10.17 -8.59 13.39
C CYS A 93 -11.49 -7.80 13.31
N GLN A 94 -11.66 -6.76 14.12
CA GLN A 94 -12.85 -5.90 14.09
C GLN A 94 -12.49 -4.55 13.48
N ASP A 95 -13.11 -4.24 12.35
CA ASP A 95 -12.96 -2.95 11.71
C ASP A 95 -13.86 -1.88 12.36
N GLY A 96 -13.49 -0.62 12.13
CA GLY A 96 -14.24 0.52 12.66
C GLY A 96 -15.68 0.59 12.13
N PRO A 97 -16.57 1.36 12.78
CA PRO A 97 -17.95 1.52 12.35
C PRO A 97 -18.07 1.94 10.87
N GLY A 98 -18.86 1.18 10.10
CA GLY A 98 -19.11 1.46 8.69
C GLY A 98 -18.01 1.00 7.72
N VAL A 99 -16.94 0.38 8.22
CA VAL A 99 -15.90 -0.24 7.39
C VAL A 99 -16.34 -1.66 7.02
N ASP A 100 -16.45 -1.92 5.72
CA ASP A 100 -16.63 -3.26 5.16
C ASP A 100 -15.28 -3.76 4.62
N ARG A 101 -14.68 -4.72 5.33
CA ARG A 101 -13.37 -5.30 4.99
C ARG A 101 -13.34 -5.88 3.58
N ASP A 102 -14.37 -6.63 3.21
CA ASP A 102 -14.43 -7.30 1.92
C ASP A 102 -14.54 -6.27 0.78
N ALA A 103 -15.28 -5.17 1.01
CA ALA A 103 -15.33 -4.06 0.06
C ALA A 103 -13.98 -3.34 -0.07
N VAL A 104 -13.23 -3.16 1.03
CA VAL A 104 -11.87 -2.59 0.99
C VAL A 104 -10.91 -3.50 0.23
N HIS A 105 -11.02 -4.82 0.40
CA HIS A 105 -10.19 -5.80 -0.33
C HIS A 105 -10.54 -5.84 -1.82
N ALA A 106 -11.82 -5.74 -2.17
CA ALA A 106 -12.27 -5.63 -3.55
C ALA A 106 -11.70 -4.35 -4.21
N LEU A 107 -11.74 -3.21 -3.51
CA LEU A 107 -11.14 -1.96 -3.95
C LEU A 107 -9.62 -2.10 -4.15
N ALA A 108 -8.91 -2.71 -3.21
CA ALA A 108 -7.46 -2.93 -3.31
C ALA A 108 -7.11 -3.83 -4.52
N THR A 109 -7.89 -4.87 -4.74
CA THR A 109 -7.74 -5.80 -5.88
C THR A 109 -7.96 -5.09 -7.22
N ASP A 110 -9.05 -4.35 -7.34
CA ASP A 110 -9.40 -3.60 -8.54
C ASP A 110 -8.36 -2.51 -8.84
N ARG A 111 -7.84 -1.84 -7.81
CA ARG A 111 -6.71 -0.92 -7.94
C ARG A 111 -5.46 -1.62 -8.48
N ALA A 112 -5.12 -2.78 -7.94
CA ALA A 112 -3.97 -3.54 -8.41
C ALA A 112 -4.12 -3.96 -9.87
N ILE A 113 -5.29 -4.47 -10.25
CA ILE A 113 -5.61 -4.85 -11.64
C ILE A 113 -5.46 -3.64 -12.57
N ARG A 114 -6.06 -2.49 -12.22
CA ARG A 114 -5.93 -1.26 -13.02
C ARG A 114 -4.49 -0.81 -13.16
N PHE A 115 -3.75 -0.75 -12.06
CA PHE A 115 -2.36 -0.28 -12.06
C PHE A 115 -1.48 -1.18 -12.93
N PHE A 116 -1.56 -2.50 -12.75
CA PHE A 116 -0.79 -3.44 -13.56
C PHE A 116 -1.20 -3.43 -15.03
N SER A 117 -2.50 -3.33 -15.33
CA SER A 117 -2.98 -3.25 -16.72
C SER A 117 -2.50 -2.00 -17.45
N ALA A 118 -2.37 -0.88 -16.73
CA ALA A 118 -1.90 0.39 -17.30
C ALA A 118 -0.38 0.47 -17.45
N THR A 119 0.38 -0.31 -16.67
CA THR A 119 1.82 -0.08 -16.50
C THR A 119 2.71 -1.27 -16.89
N LEU A 120 2.13 -2.47 -17.06
CA LEU A 120 2.84 -3.62 -17.62
C LEU A 120 2.70 -3.67 -19.15
N PRO A 121 3.76 -4.01 -19.89
CA PRO A 121 3.65 -4.27 -21.31
C PRO A 121 2.76 -5.49 -21.57
N ALA A 122 1.97 -5.44 -22.64
CA ALA A 122 1.20 -6.60 -23.10
C ALA A 122 2.13 -7.82 -23.24
N ARG A 123 1.70 -9.00 -22.77
CA ARG A 123 2.48 -10.24 -22.90
C ARG A 123 2.87 -10.40 -24.37
N ARG A 124 4.18 -10.44 -24.64
CA ARG A 124 4.69 -10.94 -25.91
C ARG A 124 4.35 -12.43 -25.95
N ARG A 125 3.49 -12.83 -26.88
CA ARG A 125 3.24 -14.24 -27.21
C ARG A 125 4.44 -14.83 -27.93
#